data_AF-A0A357HY59-F1
#
_entry.id   AF-A0A357HY59-F1
#
_cell.length_a   1.000
_cell.length_b   1.000
_cell.length_c   1.000
_cell.angle_alpha   90.00
_cell.angle_beta   90.00
_cell.angle_gamma   90.00
#
_symmetry.space_group_name_H-M   'P 1'
#
loop_
_entity.id
_entity.type
_entity.pdbx_description
1 polymer ?
#
loop_
_entity_poly.entity_id
_entity_poly.type
_entity_poly.pdbx_seq_one_letter_code
_entity_poly.pdbx_strand_id
1 'polypeptide(L)'
;EPADPEISFEVNYDQASNAAGTNYSIAADTPAEPAPSQNIQEYTAQFPEPDTEASSQAIRPSTQARSIEELMADAETATLDRDFKSAIRKYWAAISIANNRADVWNLLSRAYLVDGQLKNAETTALEAVRLEPREVAYTLDYLRVAQRSKEPQEFLTELETAFDRFPTSPEITLSLARGHERISKDYPTARNLYLRFIDTAPRHPLIPEARAAVDRLR
;
A
#
# COMPACT_ATOMS: atom_id res chain seq x y z
N GLU A 1 -14.59 19.25 41.26
CA GLU A 1 -14.25 18.31 40.17
C GLU A 1 -14.76 18.92 38.88
N PRO A 2 -13.91 19.54 38.05
CA PRO A 2 -14.37 20.12 36.80
C PRO A 2 -14.48 19.02 35.74
N ALA A 3 -15.62 18.99 35.05
CA ALA A 3 -15.97 18.06 33.99
C ALA A 3 -15.11 18.28 32.73
N ASP A 4 -14.70 17.18 32.11
CA ASP A 4 -14.04 17.17 30.79
C ASP A 4 -15.03 17.58 29.68
N PRO A 5 -14.63 18.41 28.71
CA PRO A 5 -15.48 18.73 27.56
C PRO A 5 -15.45 17.62 26.51
N GLU A 6 -16.64 17.16 26.11
CA GLU A 6 -16.84 16.31 24.93
C GLU A 6 -16.43 17.06 23.67
N ILE A 7 -15.44 16.54 22.92
CA ILE A 7 -15.08 17.03 21.59
C ILE A 7 -15.87 16.23 20.56
N SER A 8 -16.92 16.84 20.01
CA SER A 8 -17.61 16.39 18.81
C SER A 8 -16.88 16.91 17.56
N PHE A 9 -16.68 16.04 16.57
CA PHE A 9 -16.13 16.42 15.27
C PHE A 9 -17.25 16.35 14.22
N GLU A 10 -17.73 17.51 13.78
CA GLU A 10 -18.54 17.65 12.56
C GLU A 10 -17.60 17.95 11.37
N VAL A 11 -17.77 17.22 10.26
CA VAL A 11 -17.01 17.45 9.02
C VAL A 11 -17.98 17.99 7.97
N ASN A 12 -17.73 19.24 7.55
CA ASN A 12 -18.46 19.92 6.49
C ASN A 12 -17.78 19.66 5.12
N TYR A 13 -18.58 19.36 4.09
CA TYR A 13 -18.09 19.09 2.73
C TYR A 13 -18.29 20.32 1.85
N ASP A 14 -17.20 20.96 1.42
CA ASP A 14 -17.26 21.95 0.34
C ASP A 14 -16.98 21.30 -1.02
N GLN A 15 -17.98 21.40 -1.91
CA GLN A 15 -17.91 21.04 -3.32
C GLN A 15 -17.11 22.08 -4.11
N ALA A 16 -16.25 21.62 -5.02
CA ALA A 16 -15.66 22.45 -6.06
C ALA A 16 -15.99 21.90 -7.46
N SER A 17 -16.14 22.84 -8.38
CA SER A 17 -16.98 22.86 -9.58
C SER A 17 -16.23 22.52 -10.88
N ASN A 18 -16.99 22.01 -11.85
CA ASN A 18 -16.60 21.66 -13.22
C ASN A 18 -16.12 22.85 -14.07
N ALA A 19 -15.17 22.62 -14.99
CA ALA A 19 -15.05 23.38 -16.24
C ALA A 19 -14.42 22.56 -17.39
N ALA A 20 -14.96 22.82 -18.58
CA ALA A 20 -14.88 22.11 -19.86
C ALA A 20 -13.50 22.04 -20.55
N GLY A 21 -13.38 21.05 -21.44
CA GLY A 21 -12.20 20.77 -22.25
C GLY A 21 -12.05 21.62 -23.51
N THR A 22 -11.01 21.30 -24.29
CA THR A 22 -10.74 21.92 -25.59
C THR A 22 -10.12 20.91 -26.55
N ASN A 23 -10.78 20.72 -27.69
CA ASN A 23 -10.29 20.00 -28.87
C ASN A 23 -9.28 20.86 -29.64
N TYR A 24 -8.28 20.24 -30.27
CA TYR A 24 -7.57 20.84 -31.40
C TYR A 24 -7.50 19.88 -32.59
N SER A 25 -8.00 20.38 -33.71
CA SER A 25 -8.15 19.75 -35.02
C SER A 25 -6.86 19.86 -35.84
N ILE A 26 -6.55 18.81 -36.62
CA ILE A 26 -5.49 18.81 -37.63
C ILE A 26 -6.08 19.33 -38.96
N ALA A 27 -5.37 20.25 -39.62
CA ALA A 27 -5.59 20.57 -41.03
C ALA A 27 -4.23 20.60 -41.74
N ALA A 28 -4.16 19.91 -42.89
CA ALA A 28 -3.07 19.96 -43.83
C ALA A 28 -3.58 20.59 -45.13
N ASP A 29 -2.82 21.53 -45.70
CA ASP A 29 -2.70 21.72 -47.15
C ASP A 29 -1.46 22.59 -47.49
N THR A 30 -0.86 22.33 -48.66
CA THR A 30 0.51 22.70 -49.14
C THR A 30 0.44 23.82 -50.22
N PRO A 31 1.48 24.21 -51.02
CA PRO A 31 2.93 24.45 -50.84
C PRO A 31 3.41 25.84 -51.42
N ALA A 32 4.63 26.33 -51.10
CA ALA A 32 5.37 27.31 -51.93
C ALA A 32 6.89 27.31 -51.69
N GLU A 33 7.63 27.62 -52.76
CA GLU A 33 9.04 27.40 -53.15
C GLU A 33 10.21 28.02 -52.33
N PRO A 34 11.48 27.61 -52.61
CA PRO A 34 12.67 27.86 -51.77
C PRO A 34 13.59 29.01 -52.26
N ALA A 35 14.43 29.53 -51.34
CA ALA A 35 15.81 30.05 -51.49
C ALA A 35 16.09 31.26 -50.54
N PRO A 36 17.35 31.66 -50.25
CA PRO A 36 18.64 31.01 -50.45
C PRO A 36 19.49 30.87 -49.16
N SER A 37 20.50 29.99 -49.24
CA SER A 37 21.56 29.79 -48.25
C SER A 37 22.33 31.09 -47.95
N GLN A 38 22.47 31.43 -46.67
CA GLN A 38 23.34 32.51 -46.20
C GLN A 38 24.56 31.93 -45.50
N ASN A 39 25.72 32.27 -46.07
CA ASN A 39 27.10 32.14 -45.58
C ASN A 39 27.26 32.04 -44.06
N ILE A 40 27.84 30.94 -43.58
CA ILE A 40 28.45 30.89 -42.26
C ILE A 40 29.82 31.56 -42.38
N GLN A 41 29.99 32.72 -41.74
CA GLN A 41 31.30 33.33 -41.55
C GLN A 41 32.09 32.51 -40.52
N GLU A 42 33.24 31.98 -40.93
CA GLU A 42 34.24 31.39 -40.05
C GLU A 42 34.75 32.45 -39.07
N TYR A 43 34.38 32.32 -37.79
CA TYR A 43 35.05 33.01 -36.70
C TYR A 43 36.11 32.07 -36.13
N THR A 44 37.35 32.21 -36.60
CA THR A 44 38.53 31.61 -35.98
C THR A 44 38.90 32.38 -34.72
N ALA A 45 38.41 31.91 -33.57
CA ALA A 45 38.90 32.35 -32.26
C ALA A 45 40.10 31.47 -31.87
N GLN A 46 41.29 32.04 -31.91
CA GLN A 46 42.55 31.44 -31.47
C GLN A 46 42.53 31.33 -29.94
N PHE A 47 42.35 30.13 -29.39
CA PHE A 47 42.59 29.84 -27.97
C PHE A 47 43.93 29.10 -27.82
N PRO A 48 44.83 29.51 -26.91
CA PRO A 48 46.11 28.86 -26.70
C PRO A 48 45.95 27.45 -26.08
N GLU A 49 46.81 26.53 -26.53
CA GLU A 49 46.94 25.12 -26.15
C GLU A 49 47.45 24.89 -24.71
N PRO A 50 47.35 23.66 -24.18
CA PRO A 50 47.04 23.39 -22.77
C PRO A 50 48.27 23.11 -21.90
N ASP A 51 48.31 23.72 -20.72
CA ASP A 51 49.21 23.26 -19.66
C ASP A 51 48.64 21.98 -19.02
N THR A 52 49.47 20.95 -19.09
CA THR A 52 49.20 19.59 -18.68
C THR A 52 49.45 19.48 -17.18
N GLU A 53 48.41 19.67 -16.35
CA GLU A 53 48.41 19.13 -14.99
C GLU A 53 47.18 18.23 -14.81
N ALA A 54 47.46 16.94 -14.98
CA ALA A 54 46.59 15.84 -14.64
C ALA A 54 46.20 15.93 -13.16
N SER A 55 45.01 16.45 -12.91
CA SER A 55 44.22 16.02 -11.76
C SER A 55 42.84 15.62 -12.27
N SER A 56 42.83 14.56 -13.08
CA SER A 56 41.65 13.73 -13.30
C SER A 56 41.35 12.98 -12.01
N GLN A 57 40.97 13.69 -10.96
CA GLN A 57 40.14 13.09 -9.93
C GLN A 57 38.78 12.89 -10.56
N ALA A 58 38.66 11.79 -11.30
CA ALA A 58 37.37 11.15 -11.51
C ALA A 58 36.81 10.91 -10.10
N ILE A 59 35.92 11.79 -9.66
CA ILE A 59 35.01 11.50 -8.56
C ILE A 59 34.12 10.39 -9.10
N ARG A 60 34.58 9.14 -8.98
CA ARG A 60 33.73 7.98 -9.09
C ARG A 60 32.81 8.07 -7.89
N PRO A 61 31.48 8.25 -8.03
CA PRO A 61 30.62 8.00 -6.90
C PRO A 61 30.79 6.51 -6.57
N SER A 62 31.55 6.22 -5.52
CA SER A 62 31.53 4.91 -4.88
C SER A 62 30.24 4.81 -4.06
N THR A 63 29.10 4.91 -4.74
CA THR A 63 27.85 4.36 -4.21
C THR A 63 27.94 2.87 -4.45
N GLN A 64 28.50 2.15 -3.48
CA GLN A 64 28.29 0.71 -3.42
C GLN A 64 26.78 0.48 -3.48
N ALA A 65 26.33 -0.28 -4.48
CA ALA A 65 24.92 -0.62 -4.60
C ALA A 65 24.51 -1.30 -3.30
N ARG A 66 23.52 -0.71 -2.61
CA ARG A 66 23.02 -1.26 -1.36
C ARG A 66 22.42 -2.63 -1.64
N SER A 67 22.72 -3.58 -0.77
CA SER A 67 22.05 -4.89 -0.78
C SER A 67 20.58 -4.76 -0.41
N ILE A 68 19.78 -5.76 -0.77
CA ILE A 68 18.36 -5.83 -0.36
C ILE A 68 18.29 -5.84 1.17
N GLU A 69 19.16 -6.60 1.82
CA GLU A 69 19.20 -6.78 3.28
C GLU A 69 19.47 -5.45 4.00
N GLU A 70 20.38 -4.62 3.48
CA GLU A 70 20.62 -3.27 4.02
C GLU A 70 19.40 -2.35 3.83
N LEU A 71 18.75 -2.40 2.66
CA LEU A 71 17.54 -1.60 2.42
C LEU A 71 16.39 -2.02 3.33
N MET A 72 16.24 -3.32 3.57
CA MET A 72 15.25 -3.88 4.49
C MET A 72 15.52 -3.44 5.93
N ALA A 73 16.76 -3.58 6.42
CA ALA A 73 17.13 -3.15 7.77
C ALA A 73 16.90 -1.63 7.97
N ASP A 74 17.25 -0.80 6.99
CA ASP A 74 17.01 0.64 7.02
C ASP A 74 15.50 0.98 6.98
N ALA A 75 14.69 0.16 6.31
CA ALA A 75 13.24 0.35 6.20
C ALA A 75 12.53 -0.05 7.51
N GLU A 76 12.96 -1.15 8.12
CA GLU A 76 12.47 -1.59 9.43
C GLU A 76 12.84 -0.60 10.52
N THR A 77 14.08 -0.09 10.53
CA THR A 77 14.50 0.99 11.43
C THR A 77 13.61 2.23 11.28
N ALA A 78 13.39 2.68 10.03
CA ALA A 78 12.48 3.80 9.78
C ALA A 78 11.03 3.51 10.22
N THR A 79 10.57 2.26 10.11
CA THR A 79 9.25 1.83 10.59
C THR A 79 9.17 1.92 12.12
N LEU A 80 10.22 1.51 12.85
CA LEU A 80 10.32 1.62 14.30
C LEU A 80 10.35 3.09 14.76
N ASP A 81 11.05 3.94 14.01
CA ASP A 81 11.11 5.39 14.25
C ASP A 81 9.82 6.13 13.86
N ARG A 82 8.83 5.42 13.33
CA ARG A 82 7.57 5.97 12.78
C ARG A 82 7.77 6.92 11.59
N ASP A 83 8.93 6.89 10.94
CA ASP A 83 9.19 7.56 9.66
C ASP A 83 8.71 6.67 8.50
N PHE A 84 7.38 6.55 8.38
CA PHE A 84 6.76 5.67 7.40
C PHE A 84 7.05 6.11 5.96
N LYS A 85 7.21 7.41 5.70
CA LYS A 85 7.61 7.91 4.37
C LYS A 85 8.99 7.40 3.96
N SER A 86 9.94 7.38 4.89
CA SER A 86 11.28 6.81 4.65
C SER A 86 11.24 5.29 4.50
N ALA A 87 10.48 4.61 5.36
CA ALA A 87 10.27 3.17 5.25
C ALA A 87 9.71 2.77 3.87
N ILE A 88 8.65 3.44 3.41
CA ILE A 88 8.03 3.24 2.11
C ILE A 88 9.05 3.37 0.97
N ARG A 89 9.86 4.45 0.96
CA ARG A 89 10.88 4.64 -0.08
C ARG A 89 11.91 3.50 -0.12
N LYS A 90 12.29 2.98 1.04
CA LYS A 90 13.29 1.91 1.16
C LYS A 90 12.73 0.55 0.80
N TYR A 91 11.50 0.24 1.20
CA TYR A 91 10.82 -0.98 0.73
C TYR A 91 10.66 -0.97 -0.80
N TRP A 92 10.32 0.17 -1.40
CA TRP A 92 10.32 0.30 -2.87
C TRP A 92 11.69 0.06 -3.49
N ALA A 93 12.77 0.56 -2.88
CA ALA A 93 14.12 0.28 -3.33
C ALA A 93 14.50 -1.20 -3.17
N ALA A 94 14.02 -1.89 -2.14
CA ALA A 94 14.22 -3.33 -2.00
C ALA A 94 13.47 -4.12 -3.09
N ILE A 95 12.21 -3.75 -3.36
CA ILE A 95 11.37 -4.34 -4.41
C ILE A 95 11.96 -4.13 -5.81
N SER A 96 12.61 -3.00 -6.07
CA SER A 96 13.25 -2.75 -7.37
C SER A 96 14.44 -3.67 -7.66
N ILE A 97 15.04 -4.25 -6.62
CA ILE A 97 16.10 -5.27 -6.75
C ILE A 97 15.49 -6.69 -6.79
N ALA A 98 14.51 -6.98 -5.93
CA ALA A 98 13.80 -8.27 -5.91
C ALA A 98 12.29 -8.09 -5.67
N ASN A 99 11.50 -8.21 -6.74
CA ASN A 99 10.05 -8.02 -6.69
C ASN A 99 9.25 -9.28 -6.34
N ASN A 100 9.91 -10.43 -6.13
CA ASN A 100 9.29 -11.72 -5.85
C ASN A 100 9.26 -12.06 -4.34
N ARG A 101 9.57 -11.10 -3.47
CA ARG A 101 9.61 -11.26 -2.01
C ARG A 101 8.29 -10.82 -1.39
N ALA A 102 7.42 -11.78 -1.08
CA ALA A 102 6.08 -11.53 -0.53
C ALA A 102 6.11 -10.77 0.80
N ASP A 103 7.09 -11.07 1.64
CA ASP A 103 7.33 -10.40 2.93
C ASP A 103 7.57 -8.90 2.77
N VAL A 104 8.33 -8.48 1.75
CA VAL A 104 8.63 -7.06 1.50
C VAL A 104 7.38 -6.31 1.04
N TRP A 105 6.57 -6.92 0.17
CA TRP A 105 5.28 -6.36 -0.24
C TRP A 105 4.33 -6.20 0.96
N ASN A 106 4.29 -7.20 1.86
CA ASN A 106 3.48 -7.14 3.07
C ASN A 106 3.95 -6.03 4.03
N LEU A 107 5.27 -5.89 4.22
CA LEU A 107 5.85 -4.83 5.05
C LEU A 107 5.58 -3.43 4.48
N LEU A 108 5.67 -3.28 3.16
CA LEU A 108 5.29 -2.05 2.46
C LEU A 108 3.80 -1.72 2.67
N SER A 109 2.92 -2.72 2.59
CA SER A 109 1.50 -2.55 2.86
C SER A 109 1.24 -2.04 4.28
N ARG A 110 1.89 -2.64 5.28
CA ARG A 110 1.79 -2.20 6.68
C ARG A 110 2.27 -0.77 6.85
N ALA A 111 3.36 -0.37 6.19
CA ALA A 111 3.84 1.01 6.22
C ALA A 111 2.82 1.98 5.60
N TYR A 112 2.24 1.64 4.43
CA TYR A 112 1.19 2.43 3.81
C TYR A 112 -0.07 2.53 4.67
N LEU A 113 -0.47 1.44 5.34
CA LEU A 113 -1.64 1.41 6.21
C LEU A 113 -1.50 2.39 7.37
N VAL A 114 -0.30 2.46 7.99
CA VAL A 114 -0.04 3.36 9.11
C VAL A 114 0.15 4.81 8.63
N ASP A 115 0.72 5.03 7.45
CA ASP A 115 0.83 6.35 6.82
C ASP A 115 -0.52 6.88 6.31
N GLY A 116 -1.56 6.04 6.25
CA GLY A 116 -2.94 6.40 5.85
C GLY A 116 -3.22 6.28 4.35
N GLN A 117 -2.29 5.73 3.57
CA GLN A 117 -2.44 5.56 2.13
C GLN A 117 -3.17 4.24 1.80
N LEU A 118 -4.47 4.18 2.11
CA LEU A 118 -5.25 2.93 2.10
C LEU A 118 -5.24 2.18 0.76
N LYS A 119 -5.38 2.89 -0.38
CA LYS A 119 -5.34 2.26 -1.72
C LYS A 119 -3.99 1.59 -2.03
N ASN A 120 -2.90 2.23 -1.61
CA ASN A 120 -1.55 1.69 -1.79
C ASN A 120 -1.31 0.51 -0.85
N ALA A 121 -1.79 0.60 0.39
CA ALA A 121 -1.76 -0.51 1.33
C ALA A 121 -2.48 -1.74 0.78
N GLU A 122 -3.67 -1.54 0.19
CA GLU A 122 -4.46 -2.65 -0.34
C GLU A 122 -3.76 -3.33 -1.52
N THR A 123 -3.30 -2.53 -2.48
CA THR A 123 -2.58 -3.03 -3.66
C THR A 123 -1.35 -3.86 -3.26
N THR A 124 -0.56 -3.37 -2.30
CA THR A 124 0.67 -4.03 -1.86
C THR A 124 0.41 -5.25 -0.99
N ALA A 125 -0.66 -5.26 -0.19
CA ALA A 125 -1.08 -6.47 0.54
C ALA A 125 -1.54 -7.57 -0.41
N LEU A 126 -2.31 -7.22 -1.46
CA LEU A 126 -2.74 -8.17 -2.47
C LEU A 126 -1.56 -8.79 -3.23
N GLU A 127 -0.50 -8.03 -3.50
CA GLU A 127 0.72 -8.59 -4.09
C GLU A 127 1.42 -9.61 -3.19
N ALA A 128 1.47 -9.36 -1.87
CA ALA A 128 1.99 -10.35 -0.93
C ALA A 128 1.16 -11.64 -0.95
N VAL A 129 -0.18 -11.52 -0.91
CA VAL A 129 -1.10 -12.66 -1.01
C VAL A 129 -1.00 -13.36 -2.37
N ARG A 130 -0.74 -12.63 -3.46
CA ARG A 130 -0.58 -13.21 -4.80
C ARG A 130 0.68 -14.05 -4.90
N LEU A 131 1.78 -13.58 -4.32
CA LEU A 131 3.07 -14.29 -4.32
C LEU A 131 3.03 -15.53 -3.43
N GLU A 132 2.41 -15.44 -2.25
CA GLU A 132 2.31 -16.54 -1.30
C GLU A 132 0.87 -16.76 -0.82
N PRO A 133 -0.01 -17.32 -1.68
CA PRO A 133 -1.44 -17.40 -1.38
C PRO A 133 -1.80 -18.35 -0.24
N ARG A 134 -0.87 -19.20 0.20
CA ARG A 134 -1.05 -20.15 1.30
C ARG A 134 -0.50 -19.63 2.63
N GLU A 135 0.12 -18.46 2.66
CA GLU A 135 0.55 -17.84 3.90
C GLU A 135 -0.63 -17.09 4.53
N VAL A 136 -1.11 -17.61 5.65
CA VAL A 136 -2.27 -17.07 6.36
C VAL A 136 -1.98 -15.69 6.92
N ALA A 137 -0.73 -15.42 7.33
CA ALA A 137 -0.32 -14.14 7.89
C ALA A 137 -0.55 -12.98 6.91
N TYR A 138 -0.20 -13.17 5.63
CA TYR A 138 -0.41 -12.14 4.59
C TYR A 138 -1.88 -11.93 4.27
N THR A 139 -2.69 -12.99 4.32
CA THR A 139 -4.15 -12.85 4.17
C THR A 139 -4.75 -12.09 5.35
N LEU A 140 -4.30 -12.35 6.57
CA LEU A 140 -4.73 -11.59 7.75
C LEU A 140 -4.30 -10.13 7.71
N ASP A 141 -3.09 -9.84 7.23
CA ASP A 141 -2.62 -8.46 7.01
C ASP A 141 -3.44 -7.74 5.93
N TYR A 142 -3.73 -8.41 4.82
CA TYR A 142 -4.66 -7.91 3.80
C TYR A 142 -6.04 -7.61 4.39
N LEU A 143 -6.62 -8.51 5.18
CA LEU A 143 -7.93 -8.30 5.80
C LEU A 143 -7.94 -7.08 6.75
N ARG A 144 -6.83 -6.78 7.44
CA ARG A 144 -6.71 -5.55 8.25
C ARG A 144 -6.73 -4.30 7.40
N VAL A 145 -6.14 -4.34 6.20
CA VAL A 145 -6.19 -3.24 5.24
C VAL A 145 -7.59 -3.11 4.65
N ALA A 146 -8.14 -4.21 4.14
CA ALA A 146 -9.46 -4.28 3.52
C ALA A 146 -10.57 -3.79 4.45
N GLN A 147 -10.47 -4.08 5.76
CA GLN A 147 -11.41 -3.57 6.77
C GLN A 147 -11.47 -2.03 6.80
N ARG A 148 -10.39 -1.34 6.42
CA ARG A 148 -10.32 0.12 6.37
C ARG A 148 -10.53 0.70 4.97
N SER A 149 -10.19 -0.04 3.92
CA SER A 149 -10.18 0.46 2.55
C SER A 149 -11.45 0.12 1.75
N LYS A 150 -12.17 -0.94 2.11
CA LYS A 150 -13.33 -1.44 1.38
C LYS A 150 -14.65 -1.03 2.01
N GLU A 151 -15.69 -0.99 1.18
CA GLU A 151 -17.06 -0.90 1.66
C GLU A 151 -17.43 -2.15 2.49
N PRO A 152 -18.33 -2.02 3.50
CA PRO A 152 -18.61 -3.12 4.43
C PRO A 152 -19.00 -4.43 3.74
N GLN A 153 -19.83 -4.38 2.70
CA GLN A 153 -20.28 -5.58 2.01
C GLN A 153 -19.16 -6.24 1.20
N GLU A 154 -18.27 -5.45 0.59
CA GLU A 154 -17.09 -5.97 -0.12
C GLU A 154 -16.13 -6.62 0.86
N PHE A 155 -15.91 -6.00 2.03
CA PHE A 155 -15.08 -6.59 3.09
C PHE A 155 -15.63 -7.93 3.58
N LEU A 156 -16.95 -8.09 3.68
CA LEU A 156 -17.56 -9.39 4.01
C LEU A 156 -17.23 -10.45 2.96
N THR A 157 -17.31 -10.11 1.66
CA THR A 157 -16.91 -11.01 0.57
C THR A 157 -15.43 -11.43 0.66
N GLU A 158 -14.54 -10.51 1.06
CA GLU A 158 -13.13 -10.84 1.29
C GLU A 158 -12.93 -11.80 2.47
N LEU A 159 -13.70 -11.63 3.55
CA LEU A 159 -13.69 -12.55 4.69
C LEU A 159 -14.16 -13.95 4.31
N GLU A 160 -15.22 -14.05 3.49
CA GLU A 160 -15.73 -15.32 2.96
C GLU A 160 -14.67 -16.00 2.09
N THR A 161 -14.04 -15.25 1.17
CA THR A 161 -12.95 -15.76 0.31
C THR A 161 -11.75 -16.23 1.12
N ALA A 162 -11.39 -15.50 2.18
CA ALA A 162 -10.31 -15.90 3.08
C ALA A 162 -10.67 -17.17 3.87
N PHE A 163 -11.92 -17.31 4.31
CA PHE A 163 -12.40 -18.50 5.02
C PHE A 163 -12.41 -19.74 4.14
N ASP A 164 -12.81 -19.62 2.87
CA ASP A 164 -12.75 -20.71 1.90
C ASP A 164 -11.31 -21.22 1.71
N ARG A 165 -10.33 -20.31 1.76
CA ARG A 165 -8.91 -20.66 1.64
C ARG A 165 -8.32 -21.23 2.93
N PHE A 166 -8.76 -20.72 4.08
CA PHE A 166 -8.21 -21.07 5.40
C PHE A 166 -9.31 -21.47 6.40
N PRO A 167 -10.07 -22.55 6.13
CA PRO A 167 -11.24 -22.93 6.94
C PRO A 167 -10.88 -23.36 8.37
N THR A 168 -9.60 -23.58 8.66
CA THR A 168 -9.09 -23.97 9.98
C THR A 168 -8.45 -22.82 10.75
N SER A 169 -8.31 -21.61 10.17
CA SER A 169 -7.77 -20.45 10.89
C SER A 169 -8.79 -19.92 11.89
N PRO A 170 -8.47 -19.90 13.20
CA PRO A 170 -9.33 -19.31 14.21
C PRO A 170 -9.54 -17.81 14.00
N GLU A 171 -8.50 -17.09 13.58
CA GLU A 171 -8.52 -15.63 13.38
C GLU A 171 -9.46 -15.25 12.22
N ILE A 172 -9.42 -16.00 11.11
CA ILE A 172 -10.32 -15.80 9.98
C ILE A 172 -11.75 -16.19 10.36
N THR A 173 -11.94 -17.34 11.04
CA THR A 173 -13.26 -17.78 11.52
C THR A 173 -13.91 -16.72 12.41
N LEU A 174 -13.16 -16.17 13.37
CA LEU A 174 -13.65 -15.12 14.27
C LEU A 174 -13.96 -13.82 13.52
N SER A 175 -13.13 -13.45 12.55
CA SER A 175 -13.34 -12.24 11.75
C SER A 175 -14.57 -12.36 10.86
N LEU A 176 -14.82 -13.53 10.27
CA LEU A 176 -16.02 -13.81 9.49
C LEU A 176 -17.28 -13.83 10.39
N ALA A 177 -17.21 -14.42 11.59
CA ALA A 177 -18.32 -14.39 12.56
C ALA A 177 -18.75 -12.95 12.87
N ARG A 178 -17.76 -12.09 13.14
CA ARG A 178 -17.94 -10.65 13.36
C ARG A 178 -18.52 -9.93 12.15
N GLY A 179 -18.07 -10.31 10.95
CA GLY A 179 -18.59 -9.79 9.67
C GLY A 179 -20.07 -10.10 9.50
N HIS A 180 -20.47 -11.36 9.66
CA HIS A 180 -21.87 -11.75 9.56
C HIS A 180 -22.75 -11.04 10.59
N GLU A 181 -22.27 -10.90 11.83
CA GLU A 181 -23.01 -10.22 12.90
C GLU A 181 -23.22 -8.73 12.60
N ARG A 182 -22.16 -8.01 12.21
CA ARG A 182 -22.18 -6.54 12.16
C ARG A 182 -22.57 -5.99 10.79
N ILE A 183 -22.23 -6.69 9.72
CA ILE A 183 -22.41 -6.22 8.34
C ILE A 183 -23.72 -6.77 7.79
N SER A 184 -23.82 -8.09 7.63
CA SER A 184 -25.03 -8.73 7.08
C SER A 184 -26.18 -8.88 8.08
N LYS A 185 -25.89 -8.79 9.39
CA LYS A 185 -26.82 -9.10 10.49
C LYS A 185 -27.40 -10.53 10.41
N ASP A 186 -26.64 -11.45 9.81
CA ASP A 186 -26.95 -12.88 9.80
C ASP A 186 -26.49 -13.51 11.12
N TYR A 187 -27.32 -13.31 12.15
CA TYR A 187 -27.05 -13.79 13.49
C TYR A 187 -26.94 -15.33 13.60
N PRO A 188 -27.77 -16.13 12.90
CA PRO A 188 -27.59 -17.59 12.87
C PRO A 188 -26.21 -18.01 12.36
N THR A 189 -25.75 -17.46 11.23
CA THR A 189 -24.43 -17.78 10.66
C THR A 189 -23.31 -17.29 11.58
N ALA A 190 -23.41 -16.06 12.08
CA ALA A 190 -22.44 -15.50 13.02
C ALA A 190 -22.29 -16.38 14.28
N ARG A 191 -23.41 -16.79 14.88
CA ARG A 191 -23.42 -17.64 16.08
C ARG A 191 -22.75 -18.99 15.82
N ASN A 192 -23.02 -19.62 14.68
CA ASN A 192 -22.41 -20.90 14.31
C ASN A 192 -20.88 -20.76 14.13
N LEU A 193 -20.41 -19.65 13.55
CA LEU A 193 -18.98 -19.38 13.41
C LEU A 193 -18.30 -19.08 14.75
N TYR A 194 -18.96 -18.35 15.66
CA TYR A 194 -18.43 -18.16 17.02
C TYR A 194 -18.32 -19.50 17.78
N LEU A 195 -19.31 -20.38 17.66
CA LEU A 195 -19.24 -21.74 18.23
C LEU A 195 -18.06 -22.53 17.64
N ARG A 196 -17.92 -22.52 16.31
CA ARG A 196 -16.78 -23.16 15.63
C ARG A 196 -15.44 -22.64 16.14
N PHE A 197 -15.29 -21.32 16.30
CA PHE A 197 -14.09 -20.71 16.85
C PHE A 197 -13.79 -21.18 18.28
N ILE A 198 -14.83 -21.32 19.13
CA ILE A 198 -14.68 -21.85 20.50
C ILE A 198 -14.18 -23.30 20.47
N ASP A 199 -14.72 -24.11 19.57
CA ASP A 199 -14.37 -25.53 19.46
C ASP A 199 -12.97 -25.76 18.88
N THR A 200 -12.57 -24.97 17.87
CA THR A 200 -11.28 -25.16 17.18
C THR A 200 -10.11 -24.52 17.92
N ALA A 201 -10.35 -23.48 18.72
CA ALA A 201 -9.30 -22.75 19.42
C ALA A 201 -9.63 -22.50 20.91
N PRO A 202 -9.85 -23.54 21.73
CA PRO A 202 -10.39 -23.40 23.09
C PRO A 202 -9.49 -22.64 24.08
N ARG A 203 -8.22 -22.41 23.73
CA ARG A 203 -7.26 -21.62 24.53
C ARG A 203 -6.97 -20.23 23.94
N HIS A 204 -7.70 -19.82 22.89
CA HIS A 204 -7.49 -18.52 22.27
C HIS A 204 -7.90 -17.38 23.22
N PRO A 205 -7.13 -16.28 23.32
CA PRO A 205 -7.43 -15.18 24.25
C PRO A 205 -8.80 -14.51 24.03
N LEU A 206 -9.36 -14.64 22.82
CA LEU A 206 -10.68 -14.09 22.45
C LEU A 206 -11.86 -15.06 22.67
N ILE A 207 -11.67 -16.19 23.36
CA ILE A 207 -12.78 -17.08 23.74
C ILE A 207 -13.87 -16.39 24.59
N PRO A 208 -13.55 -15.51 25.57
CA PRO A 208 -14.58 -14.79 26.32
C PRO A 208 -15.49 -13.93 25.43
N GLU A 209 -14.93 -13.28 24.41
CA GLU A 209 -15.70 -12.49 23.43
C GLU A 209 -16.68 -13.38 22.66
N ALA A 210 -16.19 -14.50 22.12
CA ALA A 210 -17.02 -15.42 21.34
C ALA A 210 -18.16 -16.02 22.18
N ARG A 211 -17.90 -16.37 23.45
CA ARG A 211 -18.95 -16.85 24.37
C ARG A 211 -20.02 -15.79 24.62
N ALA A 212 -19.60 -14.55 24.91
CA ALA A 212 -20.53 -13.44 25.09
C ALA A 212 -21.37 -13.17 23.83
N ALA A 213 -20.78 -13.33 22.63
CA ALA A 213 -21.52 -13.23 21.38
C ALA A 213 -22.55 -14.37 21.22
N VAL A 214 -22.16 -15.63 21.46
CA VAL A 214 -23.08 -16.77 21.42
C VAL A 214 -24.27 -16.61 22.37
N ASP A 215 -24.05 -16.04 23.56
CA ASP A 215 -25.09 -15.79 24.55
C ASP A 215 -26.03 -14.64 24.15
N ARG A 216 -25.50 -13.60 23.51
CA ARG A 216 -26.29 -12.48 22.98
C ARG A 216 -27.14 -12.88 21.77
N LEU A 217 -26.62 -13.75 20.90
CA LEU A 217 -27.26 -14.17 19.65
C LEU A 217 -28.22 -15.37 19.83
N ARG A 218 -28.69 -15.64 21.06
CA ARG A 218 -29.61 -16.73 21.38
C ARG A 218 -31.02 -16.51 20.87
#